data_AF-A0A8S9WFM8-F1
#
_entry.id   AF-A0A8S9WFM8-F1
#
_cell.length_a   1.000
_cell.length_b   1.000
_cell.length_c   1.000
_cell.angle_alpha   90.00
_cell.angle_beta   90.00
_cell.angle_gamma   90.00
#
_symmetry.space_group_name_H-M   'P 1'
#
loop_
_entity.id
_entity.type
_entity.pdbx_description
1 polymer ?
#
loop_
_entity_poly.entity_id
_entity_poly.type
_entity_poly.pdbx_seq_one_letter_code
_entity_poly.pdbx_strand_id
1 'polypeptide(L)'
;MTLPDEAKRNLEEAINDWLLRFDELAESESEFLKRIGIEPTLETLLSYTAGILDSIVGGYIHAKYDRGMTEAEDTELIELLNVFLPEFKHKFKSFLHAQKTTTQSPPR
;
A
#
# COMPACT_ATOMS: atom_id res chain seq x y z
N MET A 1 -6.51 15.79 -18.26
CA MET A 1 -6.87 14.40 -18.60
C MET A 1 -7.06 13.69 -17.28
N THR A 2 -8.09 12.86 -17.13
CA THR A 2 -8.31 12.04 -15.93
C THR A 2 -7.60 10.70 -16.08
N LEU A 3 -7.45 9.95 -14.98
CA LEU A 3 -6.94 8.59 -15.04
C LEU A 3 -7.78 7.76 -16.02
N PRO A 4 -7.14 6.95 -16.89
CA PRO A 4 -7.84 6.00 -17.74
C PRO A 4 -8.64 5.00 -16.90
N ASP A 5 -9.87 4.68 -17.32
CA ASP A 5 -10.76 3.77 -16.56
C ASP A 5 -10.14 2.41 -16.25
N GLU A 6 -9.33 1.89 -17.17
CA GLU A 6 -8.61 0.63 -16.96
C GLU A 6 -7.53 0.74 -15.88
N ALA A 7 -6.83 1.88 -15.79
CA ALA A 7 -5.87 2.12 -14.72
C ALA A 7 -6.57 2.17 -13.34
N LYS A 8 -7.74 2.81 -13.27
CA LYS A 8 -8.56 2.87 -12.05
C LYS A 8 -9.04 1.50 -11.63
N ARG A 9 -9.61 0.71 -12.55
CA ARG A 9 -10.05 -0.66 -12.25
C ARG A 9 -8.90 -1.53 -11.75
N ASN A 10 -7.74 -1.48 -12.42
CA ASN A 10 -6.58 -2.25 -11.99
C ASN A 10 -6.10 -1.84 -10.58
N LEU A 11 -6.14 -0.54 -10.26
CA LEU A 11 -5.82 -0.05 -8.92
C LEU A 11 -6.82 -0.56 -7.88
N GLU A 12 -8.13 -0.44 -8.15
CA GLU A 12 -9.18 -0.90 -7.25
C GLU A 12 -9.13 -2.42 -7.02
N GLU A 13 -8.89 -3.21 -8.08
CA GLU A 13 -8.69 -4.65 -7.98
C GLU A 13 -7.48 -5.00 -7.11
N ALA A 14 -6.36 -4.30 -7.30
CA ALA A 14 -5.16 -4.49 -6.49
C ALA A 14 -5.41 -4.14 -5.01
N ILE A 15 -6.06 -3.01 -4.73
CA ILE A 15 -6.41 -2.59 -3.37
C ILE A 15 -7.33 -3.63 -2.71
N ASN A 16 -8.36 -4.09 -3.41
CA ASN A 16 -9.31 -5.05 -2.87
C ASN A 16 -8.65 -6.41 -2.57
N ASP A 17 -7.80 -6.92 -3.48
CA ASP A 17 -7.02 -8.15 -3.24
C ASP A 17 -6.12 -7.99 -2.01
N TRP A 18 -5.48 -6.82 -1.87
CA TRP A 18 -4.60 -6.54 -0.75
C TRP A 18 -5.34 -6.47 0.58
N LEU A 19 -6.50 -5.82 0.63
CA LEU A 19 -7.32 -5.74 1.82
C LEU A 19 -7.87 -7.12 2.24
N LEU A 20 -8.16 -7.97 1.24
CA LEU A 20 -8.59 -9.36 1.46
C LEU A 20 -7.47 -10.22 2.04
N ARG A 21 -6.24 -10.03 1.55
CA ARG A 21 -5.04 -10.80 1.95
C ARG A 21 -4.14 -10.04 2.94
N PHE A 22 -4.74 -9.12 3.69
CA PHE A 22 -3.99 -8.12 4.45
C PHE A 22 -2.96 -8.73 5.41
N ASP A 23 -3.31 -9.76 6.16
CA ASP A 23 -2.41 -10.32 7.18
C ASP A 23 -1.14 -10.94 6.55
N GLU A 24 -1.31 -11.68 5.44
CA GLU A 24 -0.20 -12.26 4.67
C GLU A 24 0.72 -11.17 4.11
N LEU A 25 0.13 -10.11 3.54
CA LEU A 25 0.88 -8.97 3.00
C LEU A 25 1.60 -8.21 4.10
N ALA A 26 0.93 -7.87 5.19
CA ALA A 26 1.53 -7.12 6.29
C ALA A 26 2.72 -7.86 6.90
N GLU A 27 2.65 -9.19 7.01
CA GLU A 27 3.76 -10.03 7.46
C GLU A 27 4.92 -10.02 6.46
N SER A 28 4.64 -10.33 5.18
CA SER A 28 5.64 -10.36 4.11
C SER A 28 6.34 -9.00 3.93
N GLU A 29 5.57 -7.90 3.90
CA GLU A 29 6.09 -6.54 3.75
C GLU A 29 6.94 -6.13 4.96
N SER A 30 6.50 -6.47 6.17
CA SER A 30 7.28 -6.21 7.38
C SER A 30 8.60 -6.97 7.38
N GLU A 31 8.59 -8.24 6.97
CA GLU A 31 9.82 -9.03 6.83
C GLU A 31 10.77 -8.42 5.79
N PHE A 32 10.23 -8.04 4.62
CA PHE A 32 11.00 -7.40 3.57
C PHE A 32 11.68 -6.12 4.08
N LEU A 33 10.94 -5.22 4.72
CA LEU A 33 11.47 -3.97 5.30
C LEU A 33 12.58 -4.27 6.33
N LYS A 34 12.35 -5.21 7.25
CA LYS A 34 13.37 -5.62 8.25
C LYS A 34 14.64 -6.14 7.58
N ARG A 35 14.53 -6.95 6.52
CA ARG A 35 15.67 -7.53 5.80
C ARG A 35 16.55 -6.49 5.11
N ILE A 36 15.99 -5.34 4.75
CA ILE A 36 16.74 -4.21 4.17
C ILE A 36 17.10 -3.14 5.21
N GLY A 37 16.90 -3.41 6.51
CA GLY A 37 17.28 -2.52 7.61
C GLY A 37 16.30 -1.36 7.86
N ILE A 38 15.05 -1.47 7.38
CA ILE A 38 13.99 -0.51 7.65
C ILE A 38 13.07 -1.09 8.72
N GLU A 39 12.88 -0.35 9.81
CA GLU A 39 11.93 -0.74 10.85
C GLU A 39 10.50 -0.62 10.32
N PRO A 40 9.66 -1.67 10.39
CA PRO A 40 8.28 -1.61 9.93
C PRO A 40 7.39 -0.88 10.94
N THR A 41 7.49 0.45 10.95
CA THR A 41 6.56 1.33 11.64
C THR A 41 5.27 1.50 10.83
N LEU A 42 4.27 2.14 11.45
CA LEU A 42 3.06 2.49 10.73
C LEU A 42 3.36 3.42 9.55
N GLU A 43 4.25 4.41 9.72
CA GLU A 43 4.62 5.31 8.62
C GLU A 43 5.33 4.58 7.48
N THR A 44 6.27 3.68 7.78
CA THR A 44 7.02 2.98 6.73
C THR A 44 6.15 2.01 5.94
N LEU A 45 5.25 1.29 6.61
CA LEU A 45 4.30 0.39 5.95
C LEU A 45 3.33 1.17 5.08
N LEU A 46 2.73 2.25 5.59
CA LEU A 46 1.83 3.09 4.80
C LEU A 46 2.55 3.74 3.59
N SER A 47 3.79 4.19 3.78
CA SER A 47 4.58 4.76 2.68
C SER A 47 4.92 3.72 1.62
N TYR A 48 5.25 2.50 2.05
CA TYR A 48 5.51 1.38 1.15
C TYR A 48 4.27 1.01 0.33
N THR A 49 3.12 0.82 1.01
CA THR A 49 1.83 0.57 0.36
C THR A 49 1.48 1.68 -0.64
N ALA A 50 1.55 2.96 -0.24
CA ALA A 50 1.24 4.08 -1.13
C ALA A 50 2.16 4.11 -2.37
N GLY A 51 3.46 3.86 -2.19
CA GLY A 51 4.43 3.82 -3.29
C GLY A 51 4.17 2.68 -4.28
N ILE A 52 3.71 1.51 -3.81
CA ILE A 52 3.34 0.42 -4.71
C ILE A 52 2.08 0.76 -5.50
N LEU A 53 1.05 1.30 -4.85
CA LEU A 53 -0.19 1.69 -5.52
C LEU A 53 0.06 2.78 -6.58
N ASP A 54 0.92 3.76 -6.26
CA ASP A 54 1.41 4.74 -7.23
C ASP A 54 2.14 4.08 -8.41
N SER A 55 3.05 3.14 -8.11
CA SER A 55 3.82 2.42 -9.14
C SER A 55 2.94 1.57 -10.06
N ILE A 56 1.83 1.00 -9.57
CA ILE A 56 0.87 0.26 -10.40
C ILE A 56 0.27 1.18 -11.47
N VAL A 57 -0.19 2.37 -11.06
CA VAL A 57 -0.84 3.32 -11.96
C VAL A 57 0.20 3.98 -12.87
N GLY A 58 1.28 4.51 -12.30
CA GLY A 58 2.37 5.13 -13.05
C GLY A 58 3.01 4.17 -14.06
N GLY A 59 3.22 2.92 -13.67
CA GLY A 59 3.74 1.86 -14.56
C GLY A 59 2.79 1.55 -15.72
N TYR A 60 1.47 1.46 -15.46
CA TYR A 60 0.48 1.30 -16.50
C TYR A 60 0.48 2.48 -17.49
N ILE A 61 0.51 3.71 -16.97
CA ILE A 61 0.53 4.92 -17.79
C ILE A 61 1.79 4.97 -18.66
N HIS A 62 2.95 4.68 -18.07
CA HIS A 62 4.20 4.64 -18.80
C HIS A 62 4.19 3.57 -19.89
N ALA A 63 3.77 2.34 -19.58
CA ALA A 63 3.74 1.24 -20.54
C ALA A 63 2.78 1.48 -21.72
N LYS A 64 1.64 2.14 -21.48
CA LYS A 64 0.60 2.31 -22.50
C LYS A 64 0.72 3.61 -23.30
N TYR A 65 1.23 4.68 -22.69
CA TYR A 65 1.25 6.02 -23.28
C TYR A 65 2.65 6.60 -23.46
N ASP A 66 3.71 5.90 -23.04
CA ASP A 66 5.12 6.33 -23.12
C ASP A 66 5.35 7.72 -22.49
N ARG A 67 4.71 7.96 -21.34
CA ARG A 67 4.82 9.20 -20.56
C ARG A 67 4.60 8.96 -19.08
N GLY A 68 4.93 9.94 -18.24
CA GLY A 68 4.48 9.99 -16.85
C GLY A 68 3.01 10.39 -16.72
N MET A 69 2.47 10.28 -15.51
CA MET A 69 1.16 10.84 -15.16
C MET A 69 1.17 12.37 -15.31
N THR A 70 0.06 12.93 -15.77
CA THR A 70 -0.20 14.37 -15.74
C THR A 70 -0.65 14.79 -14.33
N GLU A 71 -0.54 16.07 -14.01
CA GLU A 71 -0.98 16.60 -12.69
C GLU A 71 -2.44 16.25 -12.36
N ALA A 72 -3.32 16.22 -13.36
CA ALA A 72 -4.73 15.86 -13.18
C ALA A 72 -4.93 14.36 -12.90
N GLU A 73 -4.12 13.49 -13.51
CA GLU A 73 -4.14 12.04 -13.21
C GLU A 73 -3.55 11.76 -11.82
N ASP A 74 -2.48 12.46 -11.45
CA ASP A 74 -1.87 12.38 -10.12
C ASP A 74 -2.84 12.85 -9.02
N THR A 75 -3.54 13.97 -9.25
CA THR A 75 -4.58 14.47 -8.34
C THR A 75 -5.68 13.43 -8.14
N GLU A 76 -6.15 12.80 -9.21
CA GLU A 76 -7.21 11.79 -9.12
C GLU A 76 -6.72 10.50 -8.44
N LEU A 77 -5.45 10.10 -8.65
CA LEU A 77 -4.84 9.02 -7.89
C LEU A 77 -4.83 9.33 -6.38
N ILE A 78 -4.39 10.53 -6.00
CA ILE A 78 -4.36 10.97 -4.61
C ILE A 78 -5.76 10.92 -3.99
N GLU A 79 -6.79 11.38 -4.71
CA GLU A 79 -8.18 11.31 -4.25
C GLU A 79 -8.62 9.86 -4.00
N LEU A 80 -8.32 8.95 -4.92
CA LEU A 80 -8.62 7.51 -4.75
C LEU A 80 -7.86 6.92 -3.55
N LEU A 81 -6.56 7.18 -3.41
CA LEU A 81 -5.77 6.68 -2.29
C LEU A 81 -6.30 7.20 -0.95
N ASN A 82 -6.77 8.45 -0.88
CA ASN A 82 -7.37 9.01 0.33
C ASN A 82 -8.65 8.28 0.77
N VAL A 83 -9.35 7.58 -0.13
CA VAL A 83 -10.50 6.74 0.21
C VAL A 83 -10.06 5.46 0.93
N PHE A 84 -8.98 4.81 0.47
CA PHE A 84 -8.57 3.47 0.93
C PHE A 84 -7.50 3.47 2.03
N LEU A 85 -6.59 4.46 2.03
CA LEU A 85 -5.52 4.57 3.03
C LEU A 85 -6.01 4.57 4.49
N PRO A 86 -7.19 5.14 4.86
CA PRO A 86 -7.72 5.02 6.21
C PRO A 86 -7.93 3.57 6.66
N GLU A 87 -8.38 2.67 5.76
CA GLU A 87 -8.57 1.26 6.08
C GLU A 87 -7.24 0.54 6.28
N PHE A 88 -6.28 0.73 5.37
CA PHE A 88 -4.92 0.23 5.54
C PHE A 88 -4.31 0.70 6.88
N LYS A 89 -4.44 1.99 7.19
CA LYS A 89 -3.95 2.56 8.46
C LYS A 89 -4.58 1.88 9.67
N HIS A 90 -5.88 1.58 9.62
CA HIS A 90 -6.54 0.86 10.71
C HIS A 90 -6.00 -0.56 10.86
N LYS A 91 -5.92 -1.32 9.76
CA LYS A 91 -5.45 -2.70 9.76
C LYS A 91 -3.97 -2.81 10.18
N PHE A 92 -3.09 -1.93 9.68
CA PHE A 92 -1.68 -1.89 10.09
C PHE A 92 -1.50 -1.57 11.57
N LYS A 93 -2.29 -0.66 12.14
CA LYS A 93 -2.25 -0.41 13.59
C LYS A 93 -2.57 -1.66 14.41
N SER A 94 -3.61 -2.39 14.01
CA SER A 94 -4.02 -3.63 14.67
C SER A 94 -2.92 -4.70 14.56
N PHE A 95 -2.36 -4.88 13.37
CA PHE A 95 -1.27 -5.80 13.10
C PHE A 95 0.00 -5.50 13.92
N LEU A 96 0.44 -4.24 13.94
CA LEU A 96 1.62 -3.82 14.71
C LEU A 96 1.38 -3.94 16.23
N HIS A 97 0.16 -3.73 16.70
CA HIS A 97 -0.18 -3.95 18.10
C HIS A 97 -0.10 -5.43 18.47
N ALA A 98 -0.63 -6.33 17.62
CA ALA A 98 -0.55 -7.77 17.82
C ALA A 98 0.91 -8.27 17.87
N GLN A 99 1.78 -7.78 16.98
CA GLN A 99 3.20 -8.14 17.03
C GLN A 99 3.86 -7.77 18.36
N LYS A 100 3.57 -6.59 18.92
CA LYS A 100 4.17 -6.14 20.19
C LYS A 100 3.74 -6.99 21.39
N THR A 101 2.51 -7.49 21.40
CA THR A 101 2.01 -8.32 22.51
C THR A 101 2.58 -9.75 22.44
N THR A 102 2.86 -10.27 21.24
CA THR A 102 3.51 -11.58 21.07
C THR A 102 4.96 -11.57 21.55
N THR A 103 5.71 -10.47 21.35
CA THR A 103 7.12 -10.37 21.81
C THR A 103 7.28 -10.17 23.32
N GLN A 104 6.19 -9.90 24.06
CA GLN A 104 6.23 -9.59 25.51
C GLN A 104 5.87 -10.75 26.44
N SER A 105 5.60 -11.96 25.95
CA SER A 105 5.38 -13.13 26.82
C SER A 105 6.72 -13.75 27.28
N PRO A 106 7.06 -13.77 28.58
CA PRO A 106 8.27 -14.43 29.07
C PRO A 106 8.11 -15.96 29.12
N PRO A 107 9.22 -16.73 29.05
CA PRO A 107 9.16 -18.16 29.29
C PRO A 107 8.74 -18.40 30.75
N ARG A 108 7.81 -19.35 30.93
CA ARG A 108 7.40 -19.84 32.25
C ARG A 108 8.54 -20.54 32.97
#